data_AF-A0A3S1QHZ9-F1
#
_entry.id   AF-A0A3S1QHZ9-F1
#
_cell.length_a   1.000
_cell.length_b   1.000
_cell.length_c   1.000
_cell.angle_alpha   90.00
_cell.angle_beta   90.00
_cell.angle_gamma   90.00
#
_symmetry.space_group_name_H-M   'P 1'
#
loop_
_entity.id
_entity.type
_entity.pdbx_description
1 polymer ?
#
loop_
_entity_poly.entity_id
_entity_poly.type
_entity_poly.pdbx_seq_one_letter_code
_entity_poly.pdbx_strand_id
1 'polypeptide(L)'
;MFRLEARTSTPAWFNLALPLIAIAATLILCSGLIAIAGAGVIEAYGVMLSASLGDSYAITETLVRAAPMIFTGLAVAIAFRAKFWNIGAEGQLLAGAVASCFVGAIPMPGTLAMLLMAIVGAAAG
;
A
#
# COMPACT_ATOMS: atom_id res chain seq x y z
N MET A 1 -18.14 -34.17 9.95
CA MET A 1 -17.29 -33.28 10.78
C MET A 1 -16.34 -32.56 9.83
N PHE A 2 -16.49 -31.26 9.61
CA PHE A 2 -15.59 -30.51 8.73
C PHE A 2 -14.23 -30.37 9.42
N ARG A 3 -13.16 -30.84 8.77
CA ARG A 3 -11.78 -30.71 9.25
C ARG A 3 -11.09 -29.62 8.43
N LEU A 4 -10.66 -28.55 9.08
CA LEU A 4 -9.88 -27.50 8.44
C LEU A 4 -8.45 -28.02 8.28
N GLU A 5 -7.99 -28.18 7.03
CA GLU A 5 -6.62 -28.58 6.70
C GLU A 5 -5.91 -27.45 5.95
N ALA A 6 -4.62 -27.27 6.21
CA ALA A 6 -3.81 -26.25 5.55
C ALA A 6 -3.67 -26.60 4.06
N ARG A 7 -4.04 -25.65 3.18
CA ARG A 7 -4.00 -25.86 1.74
C ARG A 7 -2.54 -25.79 1.26
N THR A 8 -2.00 -26.92 0.79
CA THR A 8 -0.59 -27.05 0.36
C THR A 8 -0.33 -26.55 -1.06
N SER A 9 -1.37 -26.42 -1.90
CA SER A 9 -1.28 -25.87 -3.24
C SER A 9 -2.44 -24.91 -3.52
N THR A 10 -2.13 -23.74 -4.05
CA THR A 10 -3.14 -22.80 -4.57
C THR A 10 -3.09 -22.79 -6.10
N PRO A 11 -4.22 -23.05 -6.78
CA PRO A 11 -4.25 -22.97 -8.23
C PRO A 11 -4.10 -21.50 -8.67
N ALA A 12 -3.45 -21.26 -9.81
CA ALA A 12 -3.08 -19.91 -10.26
C ALA A 12 -4.26 -18.93 -10.36
N TRP A 13 -5.43 -19.42 -10.79
CA TRP A 13 -6.66 -18.60 -10.87
C TRP A 13 -7.10 -18.09 -9.49
N PHE A 14 -6.86 -18.84 -8.42
CA PHE A 14 -7.22 -18.46 -7.06
C PHE A 14 -6.32 -17.33 -6.55
N ASN A 15 -5.04 -17.34 -6.92
CA ASN A 15 -4.09 -16.28 -6.58
C ASN A 15 -4.44 -14.94 -7.27
N LEU A 16 -5.14 -14.97 -8.42
CA LEU A 16 -5.64 -13.78 -9.10
C LEU A 16 -7.03 -13.37 -8.62
N ALA A 17 -7.93 -14.34 -8.39
CA ALA A 17 -9.29 -14.08 -7.96
C ALA A 17 -9.35 -13.44 -6.58
N LEU A 18 -8.49 -13.84 -5.64
CA LEU A 18 -8.49 -13.31 -4.28
C LEU A 18 -8.27 -11.79 -4.22
N PRO A 19 -7.20 -11.21 -4.82
CA PRO A 19 -7.04 -9.75 -4.88
C PRO A 19 -8.20 -9.03 -5.55
N LEU A 20 -8.75 -9.59 -6.64
CA LEU A 20 -9.88 -8.98 -7.35
C LEU A 20 -11.16 -8.95 -6.49
N ILE A 21 -11.43 -10.03 -5.76
CA ILE A 21 -12.55 -10.09 -4.81
C ILE A 21 -12.34 -9.09 -3.68
N ALA A 22 -11.12 -8.95 -3.17
CA ALA A 22 -10.81 -7.97 -2.14
C ALA A 22 -11.06 -6.54 -2.63
N ILE A 23 -10.60 -6.20 -3.84
CA ILE A 23 -10.87 -4.89 -4.47
C ILE A 23 -12.38 -4.66 -4.61
N ALA A 24 -13.12 -5.64 -5.13
CA ALA A 24 -14.56 -5.51 -5.30
C ALA A 24 -15.29 -5.33 -3.95
N ALA A 25 -14.91 -6.09 -2.93
CA ALA A 25 -15.46 -5.96 -1.58
C ALA A 25 -15.17 -4.58 -0.98
N THR A 26 -13.96 -4.05 -1.16
CA THR A 26 -13.59 -2.70 -0.73
C THR A 26 -14.44 -1.64 -1.45
N LEU A 27 -14.62 -1.73 -2.77
CA LEU A 27 -15.48 -0.81 -3.51
C LEU A 27 -16.93 -0.87 -3.01
N ILE A 28 -17.48 -2.06 -2.80
CA ILE A 28 -18.86 -2.19 -2.28
C ILE A 28 -18.99 -1.53 -0.90
N LEU A 29 -18.02 -1.77 -0.01
CA LEU A 29 -18.03 -1.19 1.34
C LEU A 29 -17.89 0.33 1.30
N CYS A 30 -16.96 0.86 0.49
CA CYS A 30 -16.78 2.30 0.30
C CYS A 30 -18.02 2.95 -0.32
N SER A 31 -18.76 2.27 -1.21
CA SER A 31 -20.02 2.78 -1.77
C SER A 31 -21.03 3.07 -0.67
N GLY A 32 -21.12 2.20 0.35
CA GLY A 32 -21.96 2.43 1.51
C GLY A 32 -21.56 3.67 2.31
N LEU A 33 -20.25 3.86 2.55
CA LEU A 33 -19.74 5.04 3.25
C LEU A 33 -20.01 6.33 2.47
N ILE A 34 -19.82 6.32 1.15
CA ILE A 34 -20.11 7.47 0.27
C ILE A 34 -21.60 7.82 0.31
N ALA A 35 -22.47 6.81 0.25
CA ALA A 35 -23.91 7.00 0.35
C ALA A 35 -24.34 7.57 1.72
N ILE A 36 -23.74 7.08 2.82
CA ILE A 36 -23.98 7.60 4.18
C ILE A 36 -23.55 9.08 4.29
N ALA A 37 -22.46 9.46 3.61
CA ALA A 37 -22.01 10.84 3.54
C ALA A 37 -22.90 11.75 2.67
N GLY A 38 -23.93 11.21 2.01
CA GLY A 38 -24.85 11.95 1.15
C GLY A 38 -24.30 12.28 -0.24
N ALA A 39 -23.18 11.66 -0.65
CA ALA A 39 -22.55 11.88 -1.94
C ALA A 39 -22.99 10.83 -2.99
N GLY A 40 -22.93 11.20 -4.27
CA GLY A 40 -23.22 10.28 -5.37
C GLY A 40 -22.11 9.24 -5.53
N VAL A 41 -22.43 7.96 -5.34
CA VAL A 41 -21.44 6.85 -5.44
C VAL A 41 -20.79 6.78 -6.82
N ILE A 42 -21.59 6.87 -7.89
CA ILE A 42 -21.09 6.80 -9.27
C ILE A 42 -20.19 8.00 -9.57
N GLU A 43 -20.58 9.19 -9.14
CA GLU A 43 -19.79 10.41 -9.31
C GLU A 43 -18.47 10.33 -8.55
N ALA A 44 -18.49 9.86 -7.30
CA ALA A 44 -17.30 9.68 -6.49
C ALA A 44 -16.30 8.72 -7.15
N TYR A 45 -16.75 7.60 -7.73
CA TYR A 45 -15.88 6.71 -8.50
C TYR A 45 -15.44 7.29 -9.84
N GLY A 46 -16.27 8.08 -10.50
CA GLY A 46 -15.87 8.83 -11.69
C GLY A 46 -14.73 9.80 -11.39
N VAL A 47 -14.84 10.54 -10.29
CA VAL A 47 -13.78 11.43 -9.80
C VAL A 47 -12.53 10.62 -9.44
N MET A 48 -12.66 9.52 -8.69
CA MET A 48 -11.53 8.66 -8.32
C MET A 48 -10.77 8.14 -9.56
N LEU A 49 -11.49 7.67 -10.58
CA LEU A 49 -10.89 7.19 -11.83
C LEU A 49 -10.20 8.31 -12.60
N SER A 50 -10.85 9.46 -12.77
CA SER A 50 -10.24 10.60 -13.47
C SER A 50 -9.01 11.16 -12.73
N ALA A 51 -9.04 11.21 -11.40
CA ALA A 51 -7.93 11.66 -10.58
C ALA A 51 -6.74 10.70 -10.59
N SER A 52 -6.96 9.42 -10.92
CA SER A 52 -5.92 8.39 -10.95
C SER A 52 -5.40 8.09 -12.36
N LEU A 53 -6.26 8.18 -13.38
CA LEU A 53 -5.98 7.72 -14.75
C LEU A 53 -6.36 8.74 -15.84
N GLY A 54 -6.85 9.92 -15.48
CA GLY A 54 -7.44 10.88 -16.43
C GLY A 54 -6.43 11.55 -17.36
N ASP A 55 -5.19 11.71 -16.93
CA ASP A 55 -4.11 12.27 -17.74
C ASP A 55 -2.73 11.68 -17.34
N SER A 56 -1.67 12.09 -18.04
CA SER A 56 -0.31 11.62 -17.79
C SER A 56 0.23 11.98 -16.39
N TYR A 57 -0.20 13.11 -15.83
CA TYR A 57 0.20 13.52 -14.50
C TYR A 57 -0.46 12.64 -13.43
N ALA A 58 -1.77 12.42 -13.54
CA ALA A 58 -2.55 11.54 -12.68
C ALA A 58 -1.98 10.10 -12.65
N ILE A 59 -1.62 9.58 -13.82
CA ILE A 59 -0.99 8.25 -13.92
C ILE A 59 0.36 8.26 -13.23
N THR A 60 1.18 9.29 -13.45
CA THR A 60 2.51 9.40 -12.83
C THR A 60 2.40 9.48 -11.31
N GLU A 61 1.50 10.31 -10.80
CA GLU A 61 1.25 10.46 -9.36
C GLU A 61 0.75 9.15 -8.75
N THR A 62 -0.14 8.44 -9.45
CA THR A 62 -0.61 7.12 -9.03
C THR A 62 0.55 6.12 -8.93
N LEU A 63 1.46 6.09 -9.91
CA LEU A 63 2.63 5.23 -9.88
C LEU A 63 3.63 5.61 -8.77
N VAL A 64 3.84 6.91 -8.54
CA VAL A 64 4.71 7.43 -7.46
C VAL A 64 4.18 6.99 -6.10
N ARG A 65 2.86 7.04 -5.88
CA ARG A 65 2.24 6.58 -4.62
C ARG A 65 2.17 5.05 -4.52
N ALA A 66 1.98 4.35 -5.62
CA ALA A 66 1.89 2.88 -5.64
C ALA A 66 3.25 2.22 -5.38
N ALA A 67 4.35 2.79 -5.88
CA ALA A 67 5.69 2.24 -5.74
C ALA A 67 6.06 1.85 -4.29
N PRO A 68 5.99 2.75 -3.28
CA PRO A 68 6.31 2.38 -1.91
C PRO A 68 5.35 1.32 -1.35
N MET A 69 4.05 1.37 -1.66
CA MET A 69 3.08 0.36 -1.21
C MET A 69 3.37 -1.04 -1.79
N ILE A 70 3.81 -1.11 -3.05
CA ILE A 70 4.24 -2.37 -3.69
C ILE A 70 5.46 -2.94 -2.96
N PHE A 71 6.44 -2.10 -2.61
CA PHE A 71 7.61 -2.54 -1.85
C PHE A 71 7.25 -2.99 -0.43
N THR A 72 6.34 -2.30 0.25
CA THR A 72 5.81 -2.73 1.55
C THR A 72 5.15 -4.11 1.45
N GLY A 73 4.30 -4.34 0.44
CA GLY A 73 3.70 -5.65 0.20
C GLY A 73 4.73 -6.74 -0.09
N LEU A 74 5.78 -6.42 -0.86
CA LEU A 74 6.88 -7.35 -1.14
C LEU A 74 7.67 -7.71 0.12
N ALA A 75 7.97 -6.73 0.99
CA ALA A 75 8.65 -6.96 2.26
C ALA A 75 7.84 -7.89 3.19
N VAL A 76 6.53 -7.69 3.27
CA VAL A 76 5.62 -8.56 4.02
C VAL A 76 5.56 -9.97 3.43
N ALA A 77 5.55 -10.11 2.10
CA ALA A 77 5.54 -11.41 1.44
C ALA A 77 6.78 -12.26 1.81
N ILE A 78 7.95 -11.62 1.97
CA ILE A 78 9.17 -12.29 2.44
C ILE A 78 9.01 -12.73 3.91
N ALA A 79 8.50 -11.87 4.78
CA ALA A 79 8.25 -12.19 6.19
C ALA A 79 7.28 -13.38 6.35
N PHE A 80 6.18 -13.40 5.60
CA PHE A 80 5.23 -14.51 5.62
C PHE A 80 5.84 -15.82 5.12
N ARG A 81 6.75 -15.80 4.14
CA ARG A 81 7.51 -17.00 3.75
C ARG A 81 8.42 -17.52 4.85
N ALA A 82 8.97 -16.62 5.66
CA ALA A 82 9.72 -16.97 6.86
C ALA A 82 8.84 -17.35 8.07
N LYS A 83 7.51 -17.44 7.89
CA LYS A 83 6.51 -17.68 8.95
C LYS A 83 6.49 -16.61 10.04
N PHE A 84 7.01 -15.42 9.74
CA PHE A 84 6.88 -14.24 10.57
C PHE A 84 5.66 -13.44 10.14
N TRP A 85 4.81 -13.11 11.10
CA TRP A 85 3.60 -12.33 10.86
C TRP A 85 3.90 -10.84 11.07
N ASN A 86 3.91 -10.04 9.99
CA ASN A 86 4.07 -8.58 10.06
C ASN A 86 2.78 -7.88 9.62
N ILE A 87 2.06 -7.26 10.58
CA ILE A 87 0.86 -6.45 10.32
C ILE A 87 1.21 -4.96 10.13
N GLY A 88 2.32 -4.51 10.70
CA GLY A 88 2.65 -3.10 10.87
C GLY A 88 3.49 -2.50 9.73
N ALA A 89 3.64 -3.17 8.61
CA ALA A 89 4.56 -2.77 7.54
C ALA A 89 4.23 -1.38 6.94
N GLU A 90 2.95 -1.01 6.86
CA GLU A 90 2.55 0.34 6.46
C GLU A 90 2.96 1.40 7.52
N GLY A 91 2.80 1.07 8.80
CA GLY A 91 3.26 1.92 9.90
C GLY A 91 4.78 2.09 9.93
N GLN A 92 5.52 1.03 9.58
CA GLN A 92 6.97 1.05 9.42
C GLN A 92 7.39 1.97 8.28
N LEU A 93 6.74 1.87 7.11
CA LEU A 93 6.96 2.79 5.99
C LEU A 93 6.75 4.26 6.41
N LEU A 94 5.66 4.54 7.13
CA LEU A 94 5.35 5.90 7.61
C LEU A 94 6.35 6.39 8.66
N ALA A 95 6.73 5.54 9.62
CA ALA A 95 7.73 5.86 10.64
C ALA A 95 9.10 6.17 10.00
N GLY A 96 9.52 5.33 9.05
CA GLY A 96 10.71 5.56 8.23
C GLY A 96 10.65 6.89 7.48
N ALA A 97 9.53 7.18 6.81
CA ALA A 97 9.35 8.43 6.07
C ALA A 97 9.45 9.67 6.97
N VAL A 98 8.81 9.65 8.15
CA VAL A 98 8.88 10.75 9.13
C VAL A 98 10.32 10.94 9.63
N ALA A 99 11.01 9.85 9.98
CA ALA A 99 12.38 9.90 10.46
C ALA A 99 13.35 10.42 9.39
N SER A 100 13.21 9.96 8.14
CA SER A 100 13.95 10.48 6.99
C SER A 100 13.67 11.97 6.75
N CYS A 101 12.41 12.42 6.83
CA CYS A 101 12.08 13.84 6.68
C CYS A 101 12.72 14.72 7.76
N PHE A 102 12.73 14.25 9.02
CA PHE A 102 13.36 14.97 10.12
C PHE A 102 14.86 15.15 9.89
N VAL A 103 15.56 14.10 9.47
CA VAL A 103 16.99 14.15 9.13
C VAL A 103 17.24 15.04 7.90
N GLY A 104 16.41 14.92 6.87
CA GLY A 104 16.52 15.69 5.63
C GLY A 104 16.30 17.20 5.81
N ALA A 105 15.64 17.62 6.88
CA ALA A 105 15.47 19.02 7.22
C ALA A 105 16.73 19.68 7.83
N ILE A 106 17.72 18.88 8.27
CA ILE A 106 18.96 19.38 8.86
C ILE A 106 19.90 19.81 7.72
N PRO A 107 20.41 21.06 7.70
CA PRO A 107 21.30 21.53 6.63
C PRO A 107 22.62 20.74 6.60
N MET A 108 22.87 20.02 5.51
CA MET A 108 24.09 19.25 5.28
C MET A 108 24.32 19.00 3.78
N PRO A 109 25.50 18.51 3.35
CA PRO A 109 25.73 18.14 1.95
C PRO A 109 24.72 17.09 1.46
N GLY A 110 24.17 17.28 0.26
CA GLY A 110 23.05 16.47 -0.25
C GLY A 110 23.32 14.95 -0.27
N THR A 111 24.53 14.53 -0.60
CA THR A 111 24.91 13.10 -0.57
C THR A 111 24.89 12.52 0.84
N LEU A 112 25.35 13.28 1.83
CA LEU A 112 25.31 12.89 3.24
C LEU A 112 23.88 12.85 3.76
N ALA A 113 23.05 13.84 3.38
CA ALA A 113 21.62 13.86 3.72
C ALA A 113 20.93 12.59 3.21
N MET A 114 21.07 12.26 1.92
CA MET A 114 20.46 11.07 1.33
C MET A 114 20.87 9.77 2.04
N LEU A 115 22.16 9.63 2.35
CA LEU A 115 22.67 8.45 3.05
C LEU A 115 22.10 8.34 4.47
N LEU A 116 22.11 9.43 5.24
CA LEU A 116 21.57 9.45 6.60
C LEU A 116 20.05 9.26 6.63
N MET A 117 19.33 9.86 5.69
CA MET A 117 17.88 9.66 5.52
C MET A 117 17.55 8.20 5.28
N ALA A 118 18.32 7.49 4.44
CA ALA A 118 18.10 6.08 4.16
C ALA A 118 18.39 5.19 5.40
N ILE A 119 19.48 5.45 6.11
CA ILE A 119 19.85 4.69 7.32
C ILE A 119 18.81 4.88 8.43
N VAL A 120 18.45 6.13 8.72
CA VAL A 120 17.51 6.46 9.79
C VAL A 120 16.09 6.00 9.42
N GLY A 121 15.71 6.10 8.15
CA GLY A 121 14.45 5.56 7.64
C GLY A 121 14.36 4.05 7.88
N ALA A 122 15.36 3.29 7.45
CA ALA A 122 15.42 1.84 7.63
C ALA A 122 15.49 1.42 9.11
N ALA A 123 16.11 2.22 9.98
CA ALA A 123 16.16 1.95 11.41
C ALA A 123 14.81 2.19 12.10
N ALA A 124 14.01 3.13 11.59
CA ALA A 124 12.69 3.48 12.14
C ALA A 124 11.57 2.54 11.67
N GLY A 125 11.73 1.84 10.53
CA GLY A 125 10.74 0.89 10.02
C GLY A 125 11.14 0.19 8.73
#